data_AF-A0A7W9XJD7-F1
#
_entry.id   AF-A0A7W9XJD7-F1
#
_cell.length_a   1.000
_cell.length_b   1.000
_cell.length_c   1.000
_cell.angle_alpha   90.00
_cell.angle_beta   90.00
_cell.angle_gamma   90.00
#
_symmetry.space_group_name_H-M   'P 1'
#
loop_
_entity.id
_entity.type
_entity.pdbx_description
1 polymer ?
#
loop_
_entity_poly.entity_id
_entity_poly.type
_entity_poly.pdbx_seq_one_letter_code
_entity_poly.pdbx_strand_id
1 'polypeptide(L)'
;MNAIYEKAILAADEVRMQIGASIYEPVNIFDICDELGLNVLFVDISMEGLYVKQEGGSKNAILISCQRPFPRRVFTCAHELGHHSFSHGLKIDILEKSPDPTEKRDIDEYLVDLFAGSLLMPIAGLQAEAAIRNLSWRRITPLSLYKLCSVFGTGYTTLITHARANNLIDDVTAASLDKYGPAKILSDIFGSDTKKAYFKIIDEHAQLKVIDLEVGNYLVLPQHIEIEGDHLQKFKNTAVGVGYTAVKPGIVRAASRDGNFATFIRIQRYRYAGLAKYRHLETPVEEIS
;
A
#
# COMPACT_ATOMS: atom_id res chain seq x y z
N MET A 1 -16.59 10.23 -18.83
CA MET A 1 -15.63 10.11 -17.71
C MET A 1 -15.23 11.53 -17.31
N ASN A 2 -15.13 11.85 -16.02
CA ASN A 2 -14.78 13.20 -15.57
C ASN A 2 -13.34 13.55 -16.03
N ALA A 3 -13.09 14.72 -16.62
CA ALA A 3 -11.77 15.11 -17.13
C ALA A 3 -10.65 15.06 -16.06
N ILE A 4 -10.98 15.30 -14.80
CA ILE A 4 -10.04 15.18 -13.67
C ILE A 4 -9.65 13.70 -13.47
N TYR A 5 -10.62 12.80 -13.60
CA TYR A 5 -10.42 11.37 -13.43
C TYR A 5 -9.52 10.79 -14.53
N GLU A 6 -9.75 11.21 -15.77
CA GLU A 6 -8.92 10.83 -16.91
C GLU A 6 -7.49 11.34 -16.74
N LYS A 7 -7.31 12.60 -16.30
CA LYS A 7 -5.98 13.17 -16.00
C LYS A 7 -5.24 12.39 -14.93
N ALA A 8 -5.93 11.98 -13.85
CA ALA A 8 -5.36 11.18 -12.78
C ALA A 8 -4.85 9.82 -13.27
N ILE A 9 -5.66 9.11 -14.06
CA ILE A 9 -5.30 7.80 -14.61
C ILE A 9 -4.10 7.92 -15.56
N LEU A 10 -4.13 8.87 -16.49
CA LEU A 10 -3.04 9.05 -17.46
C LEU A 10 -1.71 9.33 -16.75
N ALA A 11 -1.70 10.18 -15.73
CA ALA A 11 -0.49 10.45 -14.94
C ALA A 11 -0.03 9.21 -14.15
N ALA A 12 -0.95 8.43 -13.57
CA ALA A 12 -0.61 7.20 -12.88
C ALA A 12 -0.01 6.17 -13.84
N ASP A 13 -0.59 5.99 -15.02
CA ASP A 13 -0.08 5.09 -16.06
C ASP A 13 1.29 5.55 -16.58
N GLU A 14 1.52 6.86 -16.72
CA GLU A 14 2.84 7.39 -17.08
C GLU A 14 3.92 6.99 -16.07
N VAL A 15 3.65 7.14 -14.77
CA VAL A 15 4.58 6.69 -13.72
C VAL A 15 4.81 5.18 -13.79
N ARG A 16 3.76 4.38 -14.02
CA ARG A 16 3.91 2.92 -14.16
C ARG A 16 4.74 2.54 -15.38
N MET A 17 4.57 3.24 -16.51
CA MET A 17 5.38 3.03 -17.71
C MET A 17 6.85 3.39 -17.48
N GLN A 18 7.13 4.49 -16.79
CA GLN A 18 8.50 4.92 -16.47
C GLN A 18 9.28 3.88 -15.65
N ILE A 19 8.62 3.21 -14.71
CA ILE A 19 9.21 2.15 -13.88
C ILE A 19 9.01 0.74 -14.45
N GLY A 20 8.42 0.62 -15.65
CA GLY A 20 8.22 -0.65 -16.34
C GLY A 20 7.21 -1.60 -15.68
N ALA A 21 6.32 -1.10 -14.81
CA ALA A 21 5.26 -1.91 -14.21
C ALA A 21 4.06 -2.08 -15.14
N SER A 22 3.60 -3.32 -15.24
CA SER A 22 2.36 -3.66 -15.95
C SER A 22 1.13 -3.12 -15.23
N ILE A 23 0.06 -2.74 -15.94
CA ILE A 23 -1.24 -2.33 -15.33
C ILE A 23 -1.95 -3.45 -14.55
N TYR A 24 -1.41 -4.68 -14.56
CA TYR A 24 -2.00 -5.82 -13.86
C TYR A 24 -1.33 -6.14 -12.52
N GLU A 25 -0.11 -5.65 -12.26
CA GLU A 25 0.66 -6.04 -11.08
C GLU A 25 0.61 -4.97 -9.96
N PRO A 26 0.69 -5.35 -8.68
CA PRO A 26 0.85 -4.39 -7.61
C PRO A 26 2.24 -3.78 -7.60
N VAL A 27 2.39 -2.60 -6.99
CA VAL A 27 3.67 -1.89 -6.91
C VAL A 27 4.04 -1.54 -5.48
N ASN A 28 5.34 -1.42 -5.21
CA ASN A 28 5.82 -0.88 -3.96
C ASN A 28 6.11 0.61 -4.11
N ILE A 29 5.28 1.45 -3.49
CA ILE A 29 5.39 2.90 -3.66
C ILE A 29 6.72 3.48 -3.15
N PHE A 30 7.29 2.90 -2.10
CA PHE A 30 8.56 3.38 -1.56
C PHE A 30 9.72 3.09 -2.50
N ASP A 31 9.68 1.92 -3.15
CA ASP A 31 10.70 1.51 -4.11
C ASP A 31 10.55 2.33 -5.42
N ILE A 32 9.32 2.56 -5.89
CA ILE A 32 9.05 3.47 -7.03
C ILE A 32 9.62 4.87 -6.78
N CYS A 33 9.40 5.43 -5.59
CA CYS A 33 9.91 6.76 -5.28
C CYS A 33 11.45 6.80 -5.36
N ASP A 34 12.15 5.78 -4.85
CA ASP A 34 13.61 5.71 -4.94
C ASP A 34 14.11 5.56 -6.39
N GLU A 35 13.42 4.75 -7.22
CA GLU A 35 13.71 4.60 -8.66
C GLU A 35 13.51 5.91 -9.43
N LEU A 36 12.51 6.71 -9.06
CA LEU A 36 12.27 8.06 -9.60
C LEU A 36 13.21 9.12 -9.00
N GLY A 37 14.12 8.73 -8.11
CA GLY A 37 15.10 9.64 -7.51
C GLY A 37 14.55 10.51 -6.37
N LEU A 38 13.40 10.16 -5.80
CA LEU A 38 12.77 10.83 -4.65
C LEU A 38 13.14 10.13 -3.35
N ASN A 39 13.68 10.88 -2.40
CA ASN A 39 13.98 10.33 -1.08
C ASN A 39 12.69 10.23 -0.27
N VAL A 40 12.30 9.02 0.15
CA VAL A 40 11.24 8.85 1.15
C VAL A 40 11.87 8.72 2.53
N LEU A 41 11.50 9.59 3.46
CA LEU A 41 11.97 9.59 4.84
C LEU A 41 10.81 9.32 5.80
N PHE A 42 10.93 8.28 6.60
CA PHE A 42 10.02 8.07 7.71
C PHE A 42 10.46 8.89 8.92
N VAL A 43 9.54 9.66 9.49
CA VAL A 43 9.80 10.56 10.63
C VAL A 43 8.87 10.24 11.80
N ASP A 44 9.38 10.34 13.02
CA ASP A 44 8.56 10.16 14.25
C ASP A 44 7.91 11.48 14.67
N ILE A 45 7.08 12.02 13.78
CA ILE A 45 6.32 13.26 14.00
C ILE A 45 4.85 12.95 13.74
N SER A 46 3.95 13.55 14.53
CA SER A 46 2.51 13.37 14.37
C SER A 46 2.00 14.21 13.19
N MET A 47 2.07 13.63 11.99
CA MET A 47 1.57 14.18 10.71
C MET A 47 1.05 13.04 9.82
N GLU A 48 0.53 13.34 8.64
CA GLU A 48 0.23 12.31 7.62
C GLU A 48 1.47 12.11 6.74
N GLY A 49 1.72 13.05 5.84
CA GLY A 49 2.90 13.14 4.99
C GLY A 49 3.18 14.57 4.59
N LEU A 50 4.33 14.80 3.95
CA LEU A 50 4.69 16.09 3.35
C LEU A 50 5.68 15.89 2.22
N TYR A 51 5.31 16.36 1.04
CA TYR A 51 6.23 16.56 -0.07
C TYR A 51 7.04 17.86 0.11
N VAL A 52 8.36 17.73 0.05
CA VAL A 52 9.32 18.85 0.12
C VAL A 52 10.13 18.91 -1.17
N LYS A 53 9.84 19.95 -1.96
CA LYS A 53 10.68 20.33 -3.10
C LYS A 53 11.91 21.05 -2.56
N GLN A 54 13.11 20.53 -2.83
CA GLN A 54 14.35 21.20 -2.40
C GLN A 54 14.90 22.07 -3.53
N GLU A 55 15.32 23.30 -3.20
CA GLU A 55 16.04 24.19 -4.11
C GLU A 55 17.56 23.94 -4.00
N GLY A 56 18.32 24.12 -5.10
CA GLY A 56 19.79 24.10 -5.04
C GLY A 56 20.50 22.76 -5.25
N GLY A 57 19.85 21.76 -5.86
CA GLY A 57 20.51 20.52 -6.33
C GLY A 57 20.39 19.30 -5.41
N SER A 58 19.75 19.44 -4.25
CA SER A 58 19.36 18.31 -3.40
C SER A 58 18.16 17.55 -3.98
N LYS A 59 18.08 16.23 -3.74
CA LYS A 59 16.93 15.41 -4.15
C LYS A 59 15.65 15.88 -3.42
N ASN A 60 14.53 15.95 -4.15
CA ASN A 60 13.22 16.14 -3.54
C ASN A 60 12.93 15.01 -2.55
N ALA A 61 12.19 15.32 -1.50
CA ALA A 61 11.91 14.38 -0.41
C ALA A 61 10.41 14.28 -0.11
N ILE A 62 9.97 13.08 0.23
CA ILE A 62 8.65 12.78 0.78
C ILE A 62 8.85 12.38 2.23
N LEU A 63 8.25 13.12 3.16
CA LEU A 63 8.25 12.81 4.58
C LEU A 63 6.97 12.06 4.93
N ILE A 64 7.07 10.97 5.69
CA ILE A 64 5.91 10.17 6.11
C ILE A 64 6.01 9.87 7.58
N SER A 65 4.92 10.05 8.32
CA SER A 65 4.92 9.70 9.74
C SER A 65 5.00 8.18 9.94
N CYS A 66 5.97 7.71 10.73
CA CYS A 66 6.07 6.30 11.11
C CYS A 66 5.00 5.86 12.13
N GLN A 67 4.25 6.82 12.71
CA GLN A 67 3.20 6.56 13.70
C GLN A 67 1.90 6.04 13.08
N ARG A 68 1.74 6.15 11.76
CA ARG A 68 0.54 5.72 11.02
C ARG A 68 0.60 4.23 10.66
N PRO A 69 -0.55 3.53 10.58
CA PRO A 69 -0.59 2.14 10.11
C PRO A 69 0.08 1.97 8.75
N PHE A 70 0.71 0.82 8.51
CA PHE A 70 1.49 0.57 7.29
C PHE A 70 0.74 0.87 5.99
N PRO A 71 -0.53 0.43 5.77
CA PRO A 71 -1.25 0.74 4.54
C PRO A 71 -1.59 2.23 4.38
N ARG A 72 -1.71 2.97 5.50
CA ARG A 72 -1.94 4.42 5.46
C ARG A 72 -0.70 5.13 4.96
N ARG A 73 0.48 4.72 5.43
CA ARG A 73 1.78 5.23 4.93
C ARG A 73 1.98 4.99 3.45
N VAL A 74 1.58 3.81 2.95
CA VAL A 74 1.62 3.48 1.51
C VAL A 74 0.76 4.46 0.70
N PHE A 75 -0.50 4.66 1.09
CA PHE A 75 -1.39 5.57 0.37
C PHE A 75 -0.91 7.03 0.45
N THR A 76 -0.48 7.48 1.64
CA THR A 76 0.10 8.81 1.82
C THR A 76 1.32 9.01 0.93
N CYS A 77 2.24 8.04 0.83
CA CYS A 77 3.38 8.14 -0.07
C CYS A 77 2.96 8.34 -1.53
N ALA A 78 1.94 7.62 -1.99
CA ALA A 78 1.43 7.74 -3.36
C ALA A 78 0.74 9.09 -3.59
N HIS A 79 0.05 9.61 -2.57
CA HIS A 79 -0.53 10.94 -2.58
C HIS A 79 0.56 12.02 -2.69
N GLU A 80 1.61 11.98 -1.87
CA GLU A 80 2.74 12.91 -1.97
C GLU A 80 3.48 12.79 -3.32
N LEU A 81 3.61 11.59 -3.87
CA LEU A 81 4.11 11.38 -5.23
C LEU A 81 3.22 12.05 -6.28
N GLY A 82 1.90 12.05 -6.10
CA GLY A 82 0.98 12.76 -6.99
C GLY A 82 1.21 14.27 -6.97
N HIS A 83 1.45 14.86 -5.80
CA HIS A 83 1.86 16.27 -5.73
C HIS A 83 3.15 16.53 -6.50
N HIS A 84 4.13 15.63 -6.39
CA HIS A 84 5.35 15.71 -7.20
C HIS A 84 5.05 15.65 -8.71
N SER A 85 4.28 14.66 -9.18
CA SER A 85 3.96 14.44 -10.59
C SER A 85 3.21 15.62 -11.22
N PHE A 86 2.29 16.26 -10.48
CA PHE A 86 1.57 17.43 -10.97
C PHE A 86 2.30 18.75 -10.71
N SER A 87 3.54 18.71 -10.20
CA SER A 87 4.32 19.89 -9.82
C SER A 87 3.57 20.80 -8.85
N HIS A 88 2.73 20.22 -7.99
CA HIS A 88 2.17 20.88 -6.83
C HIS A 88 3.33 21.08 -5.84
N GLY A 89 4.07 22.18 -5.98
CA GLY A 89 5.08 22.56 -4.98
C GLY A 89 4.42 22.86 -3.63
N LEU A 90 5.24 23.11 -2.60
CA LEU A 90 4.85 23.99 -1.49
C LEU A 90 4.49 25.33 -2.13
N LYS A 91 3.24 25.51 -2.57
CA LYS A 91 2.71 26.77 -3.05
C LYS A 91 2.70 27.71 -1.85
N ILE A 92 3.83 28.34 -1.55
CA ILE A 92 3.77 29.70 -1.03
C ILE A 92 3.12 30.47 -2.18
N ASP A 93 1.81 30.73 -2.03
CA ASP A 93 0.94 31.36 -3.00
C ASP A 93 1.61 32.57 -3.65
N ILE A 94 2.19 32.38 -4.84
CA ILE A 94 2.47 33.48 -5.74
C ILE A 94 1.16 33.75 -6.47
N LEU A 95 0.36 34.58 -5.81
CA LEU A 95 -0.55 35.59 -6.36
C LEU A 95 -0.80 35.52 -7.88
N GLU A 96 -1.54 34.52 -8.33
CA GLU A 96 -2.26 34.62 -9.59
C GLU A 96 -3.75 34.58 -9.29
N LYS A 97 -4.44 35.65 -9.71
CA LYS A 97 -5.90 35.79 -9.64
C LYS A 97 -6.54 34.61 -10.38
N SER A 98 -6.93 33.61 -9.61
CA SER A 98 -7.55 32.36 -10.02
C SER A 98 -8.72 32.10 -9.06
N PRO A 99 -9.65 31.19 -9.40
CA PRO A 99 -10.85 30.90 -8.59
C PRO A 99 -10.54 30.70 -7.11
N ASP A 100 -11.55 30.82 -6.24
CA ASP A 100 -11.42 30.76 -4.78
C ASP A 100 -10.31 29.76 -4.40
N PRO A 101 -9.20 30.22 -3.78
CA PRO A 101 -8.03 29.39 -3.52
C PRO A 101 -8.38 28.07 -2.82
N THR A 102 -9.50 28.07 -2.07
CA THR A 102 -10.07 26.89 -1.41
C THR A 102 -10.58 25.86 -2.42
N GLU A 103 -11.43 26.25 -3.37
CA GLU A 103 -12.03 25.36 -4.38
C GLU A 103 -10.97 24.75 -5.30
N LYS A 104 -9.96 25.53 -5.72
CA LYS A 104 -8.85 25.01 -6.54
C LYS A 104 -8.00 24.00 -5.77
N ARG A 105 -7.72 24.27 -4.49
CA ARG A 105 -7.00 23.34 -3.63
C ARG A 105 -7.77 22.03 -3.49
N ASP A 106 -9.09 22.10 -3.26
CA ASP A 106 -9.92 20.90 -3.15
C ASP A 106 -9.91 20.04 -4.43
N ILE A 107 -9.85 20.69 -5.61
CA ILE A 107 -9.71 19.98 -6.90
C ILE A 107 -8.31 19.34 -7.05
N ASP A 108 -7.24 20.05 -6.68
CA ASP A 108 -5.86 19.55 -6.75
C ASP A 108 -5.68 18.33 -5.82
N GLU A 109 -6.18 18.40 -4.58
CA GLU A 109 -6.17 17.30 -3.61
C GLU A 109 -6.98 16.10 -4.11
N TYR A 110 -8.18 16.34 -4.65
CA TYR A 110 -9.00 15.29 -5.23
C TYR A 110 -8.32 14.61 -6.43
N LEU A 111 -7.68 15.38 -7.32
CA LEU A 111 -6.89 14.85 -8.43
C LEU A 111 -5.75 13.94 -7.93
N VAL A 112 -5.04 14.36 -6.88
CA VAL A 112 -3.93 13.62 -6.28
C VAL A 112 -4.40 12.32 -5.62
N ASP A 113 -5.53 12.34 -4.91
CA ASP A 113 -6.13 11.13 -4.34
C ASP A 113 -6.53 10.12 -5.41
N LEU A 114 -7.11 10.59 -6.52
CA LEU A 114 -7.44 9.76 -7.67
C LEU A 114 -6.18 9.16 -8.32
N PHE A 115 -5.11 9.95 -8.44
CA PHE A 115 -3.81 9.50 -8.93
C PHE A 115 -3.26 8.39 -8.03
N ALA A 116 -3.21 8.62 -6.71
CA ALA A 116 -2.70 7.66 -5.75
C ALA A 116 -3.47 6.33 -5.79
N GLY A 117 -4.81 6.41 -5.86
CA GLY A 117 -5.67 5.25 -6.02
C GLY A 117 -5.37 4.48 -7.31
N SER A 118 -5.27 5.18 -8.44
CA SER A 118 -5.05 4.58 -9.76
C SER A 118 -3.65 3.97 -9.90
N LEU A 119 -2.64 4.62 -9.32
CA LEU A 119 -1.26 4.13 -9.31
C LEU A 119 -1.13 2.85 -8.49
N LEU A 120 -1.71 2.83 -7.28
CA LEU A 120 -1.59 1.70 -6.36
C LEU A 120 -2.52 0.53 -6.72
N MET A 121 -3.70 0.82 -7.26
CA MET A 121 -4.75 -0.17 -7.50
C MET A 121 -5.36 -0.01 -8.91
N PRO A 122 -4.60 -0.26 -9.98
CA PRO A 122 -5.16 -0.16 -11.34
C PRO A 122 -6.40 -1.04 -11.49
N ILE A 123 -7.45 -0.53 -12.14
CA ILE A 123 -8.72 -1.25 -12.30
C ILE A 123 -8.54 -2.56 -13.05
N ALA A 124 -7.68 -2.58 -14.07
CA ALA A 124 -7.34 -3.79 -14.81
C ALA A 124 -6.72 -4.86 -13.88
N GLY A 125 -5.77 -4.47 -13.02
CA GLY A 125 -5.18 -5.36 -12.02
C GLY A 125 -6.19 -5.86 -10.99
N LEU A 126 -7.03 -4.97 -10.43
CA LEU A 126 -8.09 -5.36 -9.50
C LEU A 126 -9.06 -6.37 -10.12
N GLN A 127 -9.48 -6.13 -11.37
CA GLN A 127 -10.37 -7.04 -12.09
C GLN A 127 -9.69 -8.37 -12.41
N ALA A 128 -8.41 -8.38 -12.79
CA ALA A 128 -7.64 -9.60 -13.02
C ALA A 128 -7.53 -10.43 -11.73
N GLU A 129 -7.15 -9.82 -10.61
CA GLU A 129 -7.04 -10.50 -9.30
C GLU A 129 -8.41 -11.00 -8.79
N ALA A 130 -9.50 -10.30 -9.10
CA ALA A 130 -10.84 -10.77 -8.83
C ALA A 130 -11.23 -11.96 -9.72
N ALA A 131 -10.92 -11.89 -11.02
CA ALA A 131 -11.25 -12.91 -12.00
C ALA A 131 -10.53 -14.24 -11.72
N ILE A 132 -9.23 -14.22 -11.41
CA ILE A 132 -8.48 -15.46 -11.09
C ILE A 132 -9.02 -16.17 -9.84
N ARG A 133 -9.72 -15.44 -8.95
CA ARG A 133 -10.40 -15.96 -7.76
C ARG A 133 -11.90 -16.20 -7.97
N ASN A 134 -12.40 -16.07 -9.20
CA ASN A 134 -13.82 -16.17 -9.55
C ASN A 134 -14.72 -15.27 -8.68
N LEU A 135 -14.24 -14.09 -8.31
CA LEU A 135 -14.96 -13.15 -7.46
C LEU A 135 -15.92 -12.30 -8.28
N SER A 136 -17.11 -12.06 -7.72
CA SER A 136 -18.08 -11.11 -8.24
C SER A 136 -18.06 -9.86 -7.39
N TRP A 137 -17.73 -8.71 -7.99
CA TRP A 137 -17.71 -7.42 -7.28
C TRP A 137 -19.06 -7.08 -6.63
N ARG A 138 -20.18 -7.40 -7.30
CA ARG A 138 -21.55 -7.21 -6.78
C ARG A 138 -21.85 -8.02 -5.51
N ARG A 139 -21.12 -9.11 -5.27
CA ARG A 139 -21.31 -10.01 -4.12
C ARG A 139 -20.01 -10.25 -3.36
N ILE A 140 -19.08 -9.30 -3.43
CA ILE A 140 -17.76 -9.47 -2.83
C ILE A 140 -17.90 -9.48 -1.30
N THR A 141 -17.22 -10.43 -0.66
CA THR A 141 -17.24 -10.54 0.80
C THR A 141 -16.12 -9.69 1.41
N PRO A 142 -16.22 -9.29 2.69
CA PRO A 142 -15.13 -8.59 3.39
C PRO A 142 -13.79 -9.31 3.31
N LEU A 143 -13.78 -10.64 3.51
CA LEU A 143 -12.58 -11.46 3.44
C LEU A 143 -11.99 -11.48 2.03
N SER A 144 -12.81 -11.64 0.99
CA SER A 144 -12.35 -11.62 -0.40
C SER A 144 -11.79 -10.25 -0.79
N LEU A 145 -12.43 -9.16 -0.37
CA LEU A 145 -11.92 -7.80 -0.61
C LEU A 145 -10.59 -7.56 0.13
N TYR A 146 -10.45 -8.08 1.36
CA TYR A 146 -9.22 -7.95 2.13
C TYR A 146 -8.04 -8.72 1.53
N LYS A 147 -8.29 -9.84 0.85
CA LYS A 147 -7.27 -10.52 0.04
C LYS A 147 -6.75 -9.62 -1.08
N LEU A 148 -7.65 -8.92 -1.79
CA LEU A 148 -7.24 -7.93 -2.79
C LEU A 148 -6.42 -6.80 -2.15
N CYS A 149 -6.83 -6.29 -0.98
CA CYS A 149 -6.03 -5.30 -0.23
C CYS A 149 -4.62 -5.82 0.09
N SER A 150 -4.49 -7.12 0.42
CA SER A 150 -3.21 -7.75 0.75
C SER A 150 -2.27 -7.83 -0.45
N VAL A 151 -2.82 -8.08 -1.65
CA VAL A 151 -2.10 -8.08 -2.93
C VAL A 151 -1.60 -6.67 -3.26
N PHE A 152 -2.48 -5.67 -3.24
CA PHE A 152 -2.12 -4.29 -3.60
C PHE A 152 -1.44 -3.50 -2.47
N GLY A 153 -1.37 -4.04 -1.25
CA GLY A 153 -0.73 -3.39 -0.11
C GLY A 153 -1.46 -2.17 0.43
N THR A 154 -2.75 -2.00 0.12
CA THR A 154 -3.55 -0.84 0.48
C THR A 154 -4.51 -1.11 1.65
N GLY A 155 -5.09 -0.03 2.19
CA GLY A 155 -6.07 -0.12 3.27
C GLY A 155 -7.44 -0.60 2.79
N TYR A 156 -8.17 -1.28 3.66
CA TYR A 156 -9.50 -1.82 3.36
C TYR A 156 -10.51 -0.74 2.93
N THR A 157 -10.65 0.34 3.72
CA THR A 157 -11.52 1.47 3.38
C THR A 157 -11.05 2.21 2.12
N THR A 158 -9.74 2.29 1.90
CA THR A 158 -9.15 2.87 0.68
C THR A 158 -9.59 2.10 -0.56
N LEU A 159 -9.51 0.76 -0.53
CA LEU A 159 -9.98 -0.06 -1.65
C LEU A 159 -11.50 0.03 -1.84
N ILE A 160 -12.30 0.07 -0.77
CA ILE A 160 -13.76 0.29 -0.87
C ILE A 160 -14.05 1.61 -1.59
N THR A 161 -13.41 2.69 -1.17
CA THR A 161 -13.61 4.03 -1.74
C THR A 161 -13.19 4.06 -3.20
N HIS A 162 -12.03 3.48 -3.53
CA HIS A 162 -11.52 3.43 -4.90
C HIS A 162 -12.41 2.56 -5.82
N ALA A 163 -12.87 1.40 -5.33
CA ALA A 163 -13.77 0.50 -6.05
C ALA A 163 -15.13 1.16 -6.31
N ARG A 164 -15.68 1.89 -5.33
CA ARG A 164 -16.92 2.65 -5.47
C ARG A 164 -16.77 3.78 -6.48
N ALA A 165 -15.70 4.58 -6.39
CA ALA A 165 -15.42 5.66 -7.34
C ALA A 165 -15.30 5.17 -8.79
N ASN A 166 -14.92 3.90 -8.96
CA ASN A 166 -14.79 3.22 -10.24
C ASN A 166 -16.00 2.38 -10.67
N ASN A 167 -17.10 2.43 -9.92
CA ASN A 167 -18.30 1.64 -10.18
C ASN A 167 -18.05 0.11 -10.22
N LEU A 168 -17.01 -0.38 -9.55
CA LEU A 168 -16.83 -1.82 -9.33
C LEU A 168 -17.87 -2.33 -8.34
N ILE A 169 -18.20 -1.53 -7.33
CA ILE A 169 -19.22 -1.80 -6.33
C ILE A 169 -20.21 -0.63 -6.24
N ASP A 170 -21.45 -0.92 -5.87
CA ASP A 170 -22.47 0.08 -5.58
C ASP A 170 -22.44 0.55 -4.11
N ASP A 171 -23.21 1.60 -3.80
CA ASP A 171 -23.28 2.16 -2.44
C ASP A 171 -23.80 1.17 -1.40
N VAL A 172 -24.70 0.27 -1.80
CA VAL A 172 -25.26 -0.76 -0.91
C VAL A 172 -24.17 -1.76 -0.51
N THR A 173 -23.37 -2.20 -1.47
CA THR A 173 -22.24 -3.11 -1.26
C THR A 173 -21.17 -2.42 -0.43
N ALA A 174 -20.80 -1.17 -0.75
CA ALA A 174 -19.83 -0.39 0.01
C ALA A 174 -20.26 -0.25 1.49
N ALA A 175 -21.50 0.17 1.74
CA ALA A 175 -22.03 0.32 3.10
C ALA A 175 -22.11 -1.02 3.86
N SER A 176 -22.29 -2.14 3.17
CA SER A 176 -22.23 -3.47 3.78
C SER A 176 -20.80 -3.85 4.18
N LEU A 177 -19.82 -3.57 3.32
CA LEU A 177 -18.41 -3.84 3.57
C LEU A 177 -17.85 -2.99 4.72
N ASP A 178 -18.26 -1.71 4.81
CA ASP A 178 -17.82 -0.77 5.86
C ASP A 178 -18.25 -1.20 7.28
N LYS A 179 -19.34 -1.95 7.41
CA LYS A 179 -19.76 -2.55 8.71
C LYS A 179 -18.77 -3.60 9.21
N TYR A 180 -17.87 -4.08 8.35
CA TYR A 180 -16.98 -5.18 8.63
C TYR A 180 -15.52 -4.76 8.43
N GLY A 181 -14.95 -4.12 9.45
CA GLY A 181 -13.59 -3.58 9.39
C GLY A 181 -12.48 -4.63 9.55
N PRO A 182 -11.22 -4.26 9.25
CA PRO A 182 -10.06 -5.16 9.35
C PRO A 182 -9.89 -5.85 10.70
N ALA A 183 -10.23 -5.18 11.80
CA ALA A 183 -10.13 -5.76 13.13
C ALA A 183 -11.06 -6.97 13.30
N LYS A 184 -12.26 -6.94 12.69
CA LYS A 184 -13.21 -8.05 12.75
C LYS A 184 -12.76 -9.20 11.85
N ILE A 185 -12.23 -8.89 10.67
CA ILE A 185 -11.61 -9.89 9.77
C ILE A 185 -10.45 -10.60 10.49
N LEU A 186 -9.59 -9.84 11.18
CA LEU A 186 -8.49 -10.39 11.97
C LEU A 186 -9.01 -11.32 13.07
N SER A 187 -10.01 -10.89 13.84
CA SER A 187 -10.61 -11.70 14.90
C SER A 187 -11.26 -12.98 14.39
N ASP A 188 -11.93 -12.95 13.23
CA ASP A 188 -12.54 -14.15 12.65
C ASP A 188 -11.50 -15.17 12.16
N ILE A 189 -10.34 -14.70 11.70
CA ILE A 189 -9.24 -15.58 11.25
C ILE A 189 -8.42 -16.12 12.43
N PHE A 190 -8.07 -15.25 13.37
CA PHE A 190 -7.07 -15.52 14.41
C PHE A 190 -7.67 -15.76 15.80
N GLY A 191 -8.90 -15.30 16.06
CA GLY A 191 -9.59 -15.35 17.36
C GLY A 191 -9.76 -13.95 17.97
N SER A 192 -10.76 -13.80 18.84
CA SER A 192 -11.13 -12.52 19.48
C SER A 192 -10.00 -11.86 20.27
N ASP A 193 -9.11 -12.67 20.87
CA ASP A 193 -8.07 -12.20 21.77
C ASP A 193 -6.79 -11.77 21.01
N THR A 194 -6.81 -11.83 19.68
CA THR A 194 -5.68 -11.46 18.84
C THR A 194 -5.39 -9.97 18.96
N LYS A 195 -4.14 -9.61 19.24
CA LYS A 195 -3.69 -8.21 19.27
C LYS A 195 -3.96 -7.55 17.92
N LYS A 196 -4.60 -6.38 17.93
CA LYS A 196 -4.85 -5.62 16.71
C LYS A 196 -3.53 -5.18 16.07
N ALA A 197 -3.28 -5.63 14.86
CA ALA A 197 -2.15 -5.20 14.04
C ALA A 197 -2.53 -5.28 12.55
N TYR A 198 -1.70 -4.70 11.69
CA TYR A 198 -1.82 -4.92 10.25
C TYR A 198 -1.54 -6.39 9.92
N PHE A 199 -2.22 -6.91 8.91
CA PHE A 199 -2.02 -8.27 8.45
C PHE A 199 -2.20 -8.38 6.94
N LYS A 200 -1.57 -9.38 6.34
CA LYS A 200 -1.78 -9.76 4.94
C LYS A 200 -2.27 -11.19 4.85
N ILE A 201 -3.15 -11.44 3.88
CA ILE A 201 -3.60 -12.78 3.50
C ILE A 201 -3.15 -13.00 2.06
N ILE A 202 -2.16 -13.88 1.87
CA ILE A 202 -1.66 -14.27 0.56
C ILE A 202 -2.15 -15.69 0.31
N ASP A 203 -2.93 -15.88 -0.74
CA ASP A 203 -3.42 -17.19 -1.16
C ASP A 203 -2.66 -17.71 -2.39
N GLU A 204 -3.01 -18.92 -2.82
CA GLU A 204 -2.35 -19.64 -3.92
C GLU A 204 -2.33 -18.89 -5.26
N HIS A 205 -3.26 -17.94 -5.43
CA HIS A 205 -3.41 -17.20 -6.67
C HIS A 205 -2.51 -15.95 -6.72
N ALA A 206 -2.06 -15.46 -5.57
CA ALA A 206 -1.29 -14.22 -5.50
C ALA A 206 0.15 -14.43 -5.98
N GLN A 207 0.53 -13.78 -7.08
CA GLN A 207 1.88 -13.84 -7.65
C GLN A 207 2.71 -12.62 -7.25
N LEU A 208 2.94 -12.44 -5.95
CA LEU A 208 3.74 -11.34 -5.42
C LEU A 208 5.23 -11.72 -5.42
N LYS A 209 6.07 -10.92 -6.10
CA LYS A 209 7.53 -11.05 -5.99
C LYS A 209 8.03 -10.71 -4.59
N VAL A 210 7.36 -9.75 -3.94
CA VAL A 210 7.76 -9.20 -2.64
C VAL A 210 6.54 -8.93 -1.77
N ILE A 211 6.64 -9.26 -0.49
CA ILE A 211 5.68 -8.94 0.57
C ILE A 211 6.38 -8.07 1.61
N ASP A 212 5.93 -6.82 1.74
CA ASP A 212 6.39 -5.95 2.83
C ASP A 212 5.51 -6.10 4.07
N LEU A 213 6.18 -6.18 5.23
CA LEU A 213 5.59 -6.22 6.57
C LEU A 213 6.38 -5.35 7.54
N GLU A 214 5.80 -5.10 8.70
CA GLU A 214 6.45 -4.50 9.85
C GLU A 214 6.45 -5.48 11.04
N VAL A 215 7.48 -5.43 11.89
CA VAL A 215 7.51 -6.21 13.13
C VAL A 215 6.22 -6.00 13.94
N GLY A 216 5.61 -7.12 14.36
CA GLY A 216 4.31 -7.17 15.02
C GLY A 216 3.11 -7.32 14.08
N ASN A 217 3.31 -7.28 12.76
CA ASN A 217 2.26 -7.59 11.78
C ASN A 217 2.05 -9.11 11.65
N TYR A 218 0.89 -9.49 11.10
CA TYR A 218 0.59 -10.89 10.78
C TYR A 218 0.66 -11.16 9.28
N LEU A 219 0.99 -12.40 8.94
CA LEU A 219 0.95 -12.89 7.56
C LEU A 219 0.26 -14.25 7.54
N VAL A 220 -0.70 -14.41 6.65
CA VAL A 220 -1.27 -15.73 6.33
C VAL A 220 -0.73 -16.18 4.98
N LEU A 221 -0.16 -17.38 4.95
CA LEU A 221 0.31 -18.07 3.74
C LEU A 221 -0.40 -19.41 3.58
N PRO A 222 -0.43 -19.99 2.37
CA PRO A 222 -0.93 -21.34 2.17
C PRO A 222 -0.15 -22.39 2.98
N GLN A 223 -0.80 -23.51 3.29
CA GLN A 223 -0.26 -24.50 4.25
C GLN A 223 1.02 -25.17 3.80
N HIS A 224 1.26 -25.23 2.49
CA HIS A 224 2.39 -25.94 1.90
C HIS A 224 3.61 -25.02 1.65
N ILE A 225 3.51 -23.73 2.01
CA ILE A 225 4.62 -22.78 1.88
C ILE A 225 5.57 -22.91 3.06
N GLU A 226 6.85 -23.06 2.74
CA GLU A 226 7.96 -23.08 3.70
C GLU A 226 8.62 -21.71 3.74
N ILE A 227 8.99 -21.27 4.95
CA ILE A 227 9.65 -19.99 5.20
C ILE A 227 11.06 -20.28 5.70
N GLU A 228 12.04 -19.60 5.13
CA GLU A 228 13.43 -19.65 5.57
C GLU A 228 13.68 -18.66 6.72
N GLY A 229 14.52 -19.04 7.69
CA GLY A 229 14.90 -18.17 8.81
C GLY A 229 13.91 -18.15 9.98
N ASP A 230 14.10 -17.21 10.90
CA ASP A 230 13.34 -17.10 12.16
C ASP A 230 12.64 -15.74 12.35
N HIS A 231 12.56 -14.92 11.30
CA HIS A 231 11.94 -13.60 11.30
C HIS A 231 10.41 -13.65 11.37
N LEU A 232 9.81 -14.78 10.99
CA LEU A 232 8.38 -15.08 11.10
C LEU A 232 8.18 -16.27 12.03
N GLN A 233 7.43 -16.05 13.11
CA GLN A 233 7.05 -17.12 14.03
C GLN A 233 5.66 -17.64 13.67
N LYS A 234 5.51 -18.97 13.50
CA LYS A 234 4.19 -19.58 13.33
C LYS A 234 3.31 -19.25 14.52
N PHE A 235 2.16 -18.65 14.26
CA PHE A 235 1.20 -18.25 15.27
C PHE A 235 0.11 -19.33 15.43
N LYS A 236 -0.59 -19.69 14.35
CA LYS A 236 -1.60 -20.77 14.34
C LYS A 236 -1.98 -21.21 12.94
N ASN A 237 -2.62 -22.36 12.83
CA ASN A 237 -3.36 -22.73 11.63
C ASN A 237 -4.72 -21.99 11.63
N THR A 238 -5.17 -21.56 10.46
CA THR A 238 -6.44 -20.84 10.26
C THR A 238 -7.23 -21.51 9.13
N ALA A 239 -8.51 -21.14 8.96
CA ALA A 239 -9.32 -21.63 7.85
C ALA A 239 -8.81 -21.19 6.46
N VAL A 240 -7.97 -20.15 6.40
CA VAL A 240 -7.48 -19.54 5.16
C VAL A 240 -5.97 -19.74 4.92
N GLY A 241 -5.30 -20.52 5.78
CA GLY A 241 -3.87 -20.79 5.67
C GLY A 241 -3.16 -20.89 7.02
N VAL A 242 -1.84 -20.88 7.01
CA VAL A 242 -1.01 -20.80 8.22
C VAL A 242 -0.71 -19.35 8.52
N GLY A 243 -1.04 -18.93 9.74
CA GLY A 243 -0.80 -17.59 10.25
C GLY A 243 0.55 -17.49 10.95
N TYR A 244 1.28 -16.42 10.67
CA TYR A 244 2.59 -16.08 11.20
C TYR A 244 2.56 -14.67 11.80
N THR A 245 3.47 -14.40 12.74
CA THR A 245 3.76 -13.07 13.26
C THR A 245 5.17 -12.67 12.87
N ALA A 246 5.35 -11.46 12.34
CA ALA A 246 6.67 -10.89 12.07
C ALA A 246 7.33 -10.48 13.40
N VAL A 247 8.45 -11.10 13.74
CA VAL A 247 9.11 -10.92 15.05
C VAL A 247 10.47 -10.21 14.95
N LYS A 248 11.11 -10.19 13.77
CA LYS A 248 12.41 -9.53 13.55
C LYS A 248 12.45 -8.83 12.19
N PRO A 249 13.16 -7.68 12.07
CA PRO A 249 13.40 -7.06 10.78
C PRO A 249 14.38 -7.87 9.94
N GLY A 250 14.30 -7.79 8.62
CA GLY A 250 15.18 -8.50 7.69
C GLY A 250 14.46 -8.92 6.41
N ILE A 251 15.14 -9.72 5.58
CA ILE A 251 14.58 -10.26 4.34
C ILE A 251 14.67 -11.78 4.40
N VAL A 252 13.52 -12.44 4.23
CA VAL A 252 13.43 -13.90 4.19
C VAL A 252 12.74 -14.36 2.92
N ARG A 253 12.93 -15.64 2.56
CA ARG A 253 12.26 -16.26 1.41
C ARG A 253 11.14 -17.17 1.90
N ALA A 254 10.01 -17.13 1.21
CA ALA A 254 8.95 -18.11 1.35
C ALA A 254 8.69 -18.79 -0.01
N ALA A 255 8.67 -20.12 -0.03
CA ALA A 255 8.52 -20.88 -1.26
C ALA A 255 7.77 -22.20 -1.06
N SER A 256 7.11 -22.68 -2.12
CA SER A 256 6.56 -24.03 -2.19
C SER A 256 7.62 -25.02 -2.68
N ARG A 257 7.50 -26.29 -2.26
CA ARG A 257 8.44 -27.35 -2.69
C ARG A 257 8.37 -27.67 -4.18
N ASP A 258 7.22 -27.46 -4.79
CA ASP A 258 6.98 -27.69 -6.22
C ASP A 258 7.47 -26.52 -7.10
N GLY A 259 7.92 -25.42 -6.50
CA GLY A 259 8.43 -24.24 -7.20
C GLY A 259 7.36 -23.33 -7.81
N ASN A 260 6.07 -23.63 -7.62
CA ASN A 260 4.96 -22.84 -8.16
C ASN A 260 4.76 -21.50 -7.43
N PHE A 261 5.27 -21.39 -6.20
CA PHE A 261 5.22 -20.17 -5.39
C PHE A 261 6.61 -19.85 -4.85
N ALA A 262 7.06 -18.61 -5.05
CA ALA A 262 8.26 -18.07 -4.41
C ALA A 262 8.13 -16.56 -4.26
N THR A 263 8.43 -16.04 -3.06
CA THR A 263 8.36 -14.61 -2.75
C THR A 263 9.40 -14.23 -1.71
N PHE A 264 9.87 -12.99 -1.76
CA PHE A 264 10.65 -12.41 -0.67
C PHE A 264 9.73 -11.69 0.31
N ILE A 265 9.93 -11.91 1.60
CA ILE A 265 9.23 -11.19 2.65
C ILE A 265 10.23 -10.23 3.27
N ARG A 266 9.99 -8.92 3.12
CA ARG A 266 10.82 -7.86 3.69
C ARG A 266 10.12 -7.28 4.90
N ILE A 267 10.77 -7.36 6.06
CA ILE A 267 10.21 -6.97 7.34
C ILE A 267 10.99 -5.76 7.85
N GLN A 268 10.30 -4.64 7.99
CA GLN A 268 10.86 -3.45 8.60
C GLN A 268 10.68 -3.45 10.11
N ARG A 269 11.50 -2.67 10.81
CA ARG A 269 11.32 -2.42 12.25
C ARG A 269 9.98 -1.75 12.54
N TYR A 270 9.41 -2.04 13.70
CA TYR A 270 8.23 -1.36 14.19
C TYR A 270 8.48 0.15 14.24
N ARG A 271 7.66 0.94 13.52
CA ARG A 271 7.80 2.40 13.42
C ARG A 271 9.19 2.86 13.00
N TYR A 272 9.81 2.15 12.07
CA TYR A 272 11.09 2.56 11.49
C TYR A 272 11.09 4.05 11.10
N ALA A 273 12.12 4.77 11.55
CA ALA A 273 12.41 6.15 11.19
C ALA A 273 13.75 6.19 10.46
N GLY A 274 13.84 6.99 9.40
CA GLY A 274 14.99 7.00 8.49
C GLY A 274 14.57 6.79 7.04
N LEU A 275 15.57 6.70 6.14
CA LEU A 275 15.32 6.57 4.70
C LEU A 275 14.65 5.23 4.39
N ALA A 276 13.59 5.26 3.58
CA ALA A 276 12.77 4.10 3.28
C ALA A 276 13.55 2.96 2.61
N LYS A 277 14.57 3.24 1.82
CA LYS A 277 15.43 2.22 1.19
C LYS A 277 16.21 1.35 2.19
N TYR A 278 16.41 1.84 3.41
CA TYR A 278 17.12 1.13 4.48
C TYR A 278 16.17 0.44 5.49
N ARG A 279 14.85 0.53 5.29
CA ARG A 279 13.84 0.11 6.28
C ARG A 279 13.89 -1.38 6.65
N HIS A 280 14.47 -2.21 5.79
CA HIS A 280 14.54 -3.68 5.93
C HIS A 280 15.89 -4.19 6.43
N LEU A 281 16.85 -3.30 6.73
CA LEU A 281 18.14 -3.70 7.27
C LEU A 281 18.00 -4.23 8.69
N GLU A 282 18.69 -5.34 8.97
CA GLU A 282 18.67 -5.98 10.30
C GLU A 282 19.38 -5.10 11.34
N THR A 283 20.53 -4.55 10.95
CA THR A 283 21.36 -3.65 11.76
C THR A 283 20.98 -2.18 11.46
N PRO A 284 20.94 -1.28 12.46
CA PRO A 284 20.70 0.13 12.17
C PRO A 284 21.84 0.63 11.30
N VAL A 285 21.54 1.40 10.26
CA VAL A 285 22.57 2.24 9.63
C VAL A 285 22.95 3.27 10.69
N GLU A 286 24.22 3.35 11.07
CA GLU A 286 24.70 4.44 11.92
C GLU A 286 24.24 5.76 11.28
N GLU A 287 23.51 6.56 12.06
CA GLU A 287 22.94 7.83 11.60
C GLU A 287 24.08 8.67 11.01
N ILE A 288 24.00 8.97 9.71
CA ILE A 288 24.87 9.98 9.12
C ILE A 288 24.37 11.31 9.67
N SER A 289 25.05 11.77 10.72
CA SER A 289 24.93 13.09 11.35
C SER A 289 25.14 14.22 10.36
#